data_AF-A0A7C5D6K9-F1
#
_entry.id   AF-A0A7C5D6K9-F1
#
_cell.length_a   1.000
_cell.length_b   1.000
_cell.length_c   1.000
_cell.angle_alpha   90.00
_cell.angle_beta   90.00
_cell.angle_gamma   90.00
#
_symmetry.space_group_name_H-M   'P 1'
#
loop_
_entity.id
_entity.type
_entity.pdbx_description
1 polymer ?
#
loop_
_entity_poly.entity_id
_entity_poly.type
_entity_poly.pdbx_seq_one_letter_code
_entity_poly.pdbx_strand_id
1 'polypeptide(L)'
;MKYILVWVLIIGTLFGAKVKALQWKEGQTFSEYLEAQNIPLDVLSDVSKDDQKFLSDISSRQSFYELKDENGTLLQALIPISEVMQIHLSKAKTANKYLFEIIPIVYETDEYFGKITLSNNPYSDTLNTVHNKKVARRLSSALKGVINGKKLHKGDEID
;
A
#
# COMPACT_ATOMS: atom_id res chain seq x y z
N MET A 1 -35.04 -36.56 -5.49
CA MET A 1 -35.38 -35.20 -5.01
C MET A 1 -34.65 -34.78 -3.73
N LYS A 2 -34.42 -35.67 -2.75
CA LYS A 2 -33.75 -35.35 -1.47
C LYS A 2 -32.38 -34.63 -1.58
N TYR A 3 -31.60 -34.95 -2.61
CA TYR A 3 -30.26 -34.35 -2.80
C TYR A 3 -30.26 -33.03 -3.58
N ILE A 4 -31.32 -32.73 -4.34
CA ILE A 4 -31.41 -31.49 -5.14
C ILE A 4 -31.50 -30.27 -4.22
N LEU A 5 -32.23 -30.38 -3.11
CA LEU A 5 -32.38 -29.31 -2.14
C LEU A 5 -31.05 -28.96 -1.45
N VAL A 6 -30.20 -29.97 -1.22
CA VAL A 6 -28.85 -29.77 -0.65
C VAL A 6 -27.94 -29.06 -1.63
N TRP A 7 -27.99 -29.39 -2.92
CA TRP A 7 -27.22 -28.71 -3.96
C TRP A 7 -27.63 -27.25 -4.17
N VAL A 8 -28.93 -26.94 -4.09
CA VAL A 8 -29.43 -25.55 -4.15
C VAL A 8 -28.95 -24.73 -2.95
N LEU A 9 -28.91 -25.34 -1.76
CA LEU A 9 -28.47 -24.66 -0.54
C LEU A 9 -26.96 -24.35 -0.55
N ILE A 10 -26.15 -25.20 -1.18
CA ILE A 10 -24.69 -25.01 -1.30
C ILE A 10 -24.34 -23.88 -2.28
N ILE A 11 -25.10 -23.74 -3.38
CA ILE A 11 -24.85 -22.67 -4.37
C ILE A 11 -25.25 -21.30 -3.83
N GLY A 12 -26.25 -21.24 -2.94
CA GLY A 12 -26.74 -20.00 -2.34
C GLY A 12 -25.86 -19.38 -1.24
N THR A 13 -24.76 -20.02 -0.82
CA THR A 13 -23.92 -19.53 0.29
C THR A 13 -22.54 -18.99 -0.15
N LEU A 14 -22.28 -18.85 -1.44
CA LEU A 14 -20.98 -18.39 -1.98
C LEU A 14 -20.86 -16.86 -2.05
N PHE A 15 -21.72 -16.18 -1.32
CA PHE A 15 -21.86 -14.73 -1.29
C PHE A 15 -20.95 -14.17 -0.19
N GLY A 16 -19.92 -13.44 -0.60
CA GLY A 16 -18.90 -12.89 0.29
C GLY A 16 -18.29 -11.60 -0.25
N ALA A 17 -17.91 -10.72 0.67
CA ALA A 17 -17.21 -9.49 0.35
C ALA A 17 -15.86 -9.77 -0.32
N LYS A 18 -15.48 -8.92 -1.30
CA LYS A 18 -14.27 -9.09 -2.10
C LYS A 18 -13.29 -7.96 -1.83
N VAL A 19 -12.05 -8.31 -1.52
CA VAL A 19 -10.93 -7.36 -1.43
C VAL A 19 -10.31 -7.16 -2.81
N LYS A 20 -10.03 -5.91 -3.18
CA LYS A 20 -9.29 -5.56 -4.39
C LYS A 20 -8.16 -4.60 -4.05
N ALA A 21 -6.97 -4.90 -4.56
CA ALA A 21 -5.85 -3.97 -4.58
C ALA A 21 -5.96 -3.07 -5.83
N LEU A 22 -5.86 -1.77 -5.64
CA LEU A 22 -6.04 -0.75 -6.67
C LEU A 22 -4.88 0.26 -6.60
N GLN A 23 -4.64 0.98 -7.69
CA GLN A 23 -3.71 2.12 -7.71
C GLN A 23 -4.48 3.42 -7.60
N TRP A 24 -4.01 4.33 -6.76
CA TRP A 24 -4.57 5.67 -6.69
C TRP A 24 -4.26 6.42 -7.99
N LYS A 25 -5.26 7.09 -8.58
CA LYS A 25 -5.06 7.77 -9.85
C LYS A 25 -4.18 9.00 -9.65
N GLU A 26 -3.30 9.27 -10.60
CA GLU A 26 -2.46 10.45 -10.54
C GLU A 26 -3.31 11.73 -10.54
N GLY A 27 -3.06 12.62 -9.58
CA GLY A 27 -3.80 13.87 -9.40
C GLY A 27 -5.19 13.72 -8.76
N GLN A 28 -5.65 12.50 -8.46
CA GLN A 28 -6.96 12.29 -7.84
C GLN A 28 -6.98 12.80 -6.40
N THR A 29 -8.01 13.58 -6.06
CA THR A 29 -8.26 14.01 -4.68
C THR A 29 -9.10 12.99 -3.92
N PHE A 30 -9.05 13.05 -2.58
CA PHE A 30 -9.89 12.18 -1.75
C PHE A 30 -11.39 12.43 -1.98
N SER A 31 -11.80 13.68 -2.21
CA SER A 31 -13.20 14.02 -2.54
C SER A 31 -13.68 13.38 -3.84
N GLU A 32 -12.86 13.43 -4.89
CA GLU A 32 -13.17 12.75 -6.17
C GLU A 32 -13.25 11.24 -6.01
N TYR A 33 -12.47 10.65 -5.10
CA TYR A 33 -12.60 9.24 -4.73
C TYR A 33 -13.94 8.94 -4.07
N LEU A 34 -14.37 9.76 -3.10
CA LEU A 34 -15.68 9.58 -2.43
C LEU A 34 -16.83 9.65 -3.45
N GLU A 35 -16.81 10.65 -4.34
CA GLU A 35 -17.80 10.81 -5.40
C GLU A 35 -17.86 9.58 -6.33
N ALA A 36 -16.70 9.07 -6.74
CA ALA A 36 -16.61 7.87 -7.59
C ALA A 36 -17.19 6.60 -6.91
N GLN A 37 -17.23 6.57 -5.57
CA GLN A 37 -17.82 5.48 -4.79
C GLN A 37 -19.27 5.76 -4.37
N ASN A 38 -19.86 6.87 -4.83
CA ASN A 38 -21.19 7.36 -4.42
C ASN A 38 -21.29 7.57 -2.90
N ILE A 39 -20.20 8.01 -2.27
CA ILE A 39 -20.16 8.32 -0.84
C ILE A 39 -20.40 9.83 -0.67
N PRO A 40 -21.35 10.25 0.18
CA PRO A 40 -21.59 11.66 0.40
C PRO A 40 -20.36 12.35 1.00
N LEU A 41 -20.11 13.60 0.59
CA LEU A 41 -18.97 14.40 1.04
C LEU A 41 -19.11 14.87 2.51
N ASP A 42 -20.24 14.60 3.17
CA ASP A 42 -20.44 14.91 4.59
C ASP A 42 -19.41 14.23 5.49
N VAL A 43 -18.86 13.08 5.05
CA VAL A 43 -17.72 12.40 5.70
C VAL A 43 -16.55 13.34 5.91
N LEU A 44 -16.28 14.29 5.00
CA LEU A 44 -15.19 15.25 5.14
C LEU A 44 -15.39 16.24 6.28
N SER A 45 -16.64 16.48 6.69
CA SER A 45 -16.96 17.36 7.80
C SER A 45 -16.63 16.75 9.16
N ASP A 46 -16.58 15.41 9.23
CA ASP A 46 -16.16 14.66 10.41
C ASP A 46 -14.63 14.54 10.51
N VAL A 47 -13.89 14.91 9.46
CA VAL A 47 -12.42 14.88 9.44
C VAL A 47 -11.85 16.12 10.15
N SER A 48 -10.98 15.89 11.13
CA SER A 48 -10.33 16.98 11.86
C SER A 48 -9.47 17.85 10.93
N LYS A 49 -9.26 19.12 11.31
CA LYS A 49 -8.41 20.04 10.51
C LYS A 49 -6.97 19.56 10.38
N ASP A 50 -6.46 18.83 11.36
CA ASP A 50 -5.13 18.25 11.30
C ASP A 50 -5.10 17.04 10.36
N ASP A 51 -6.15 16.20 10.39
CA ASP A 51 -6.22 15.02 9.53
C ASP A 51 -6.40 15.39 8.05
N GLN A 52 -7.10 16.49 7.76
CA GLN A 52 -7.26 17.01 6.40
C GLN A 52 -5.91 17.30 5.71
N LYS A 53 -4.85 17.62 6.48
CA LYS A 53 -3.52 17.87 5.93
C LYS A 53 -2.91 16.61 5.31
N PHE A 54 -3.27 15.42 5.79
CA PHE A 54 -2.73 14.17 5.26
C PHE A 54 -3.43 13.70 3.98
N LEU A 55 -4.55 14.31 3.59
CA LEU A 55 -5.24 13.96 2.34
C LEU A 55 -4.39 14.27 1.10
N SER A 56 -3.47 15.23 1.19
CA SER A 56 -2.49 15.51 0.11
C SER A 56 -1.34 14.51 0.05
N ASP A 57 -1.16 13.68 1.08
CA ASP A 57 -0.07 12.70 1.15
C ASP A 57 -0.45 11.36 0.50
N ILE A 58 -1.70 11.23 0.04
CA ILE A 58 -2.15 10.05 -0.71
C ILE A 58 -1.35 9.94 -2.01
N SER A 59 -0.57 8.88 -2.13
CA SER A 59 0.35 8.69 -3.25
C SER A 59 -0.18 7.71 -4.29
N SER A 60 -0.07 8.06 -5.57
CA SER A 60 -0.29 7.15 -6.71
C SER A 60 0.76 6.03 -6.82
N ARG A 61 1.80 6.05 -5.99
CA ARG A 61 2.87 5.04 -5.99
C ARG A 61 2.55 3.82 -5.13
N GLN A 62 1.56 3.93 -4.25
CA GLN A 62 1.18 2.86 -3.34
C GLN A 62 -0.19 2.31 -3.74
N SER A 63 -0.30 0.98 -3.68
CA SER A 63 -1.61 0.33 -3.79
C SER A 63 -2.46 0.67 -2.58
N PHE A 64 -3.74 0.89 -2.79
CA PHE A 64 -4.74 0.92 -1.74
C PHE A 64 -5.69 -0.28 -1.87
N TYR A 65 -6.45 -0.57 -0.82
CA TYR A 65 -7.31 -1.74 -0.78
C TYR A 65 -8.76 -1.34 -0.57
N GLU A 66 -9.66 -1.93 -1.36
CA GLU A 66 -11.11 -1.81 -1.17
C GLU A 66 -11.70 -3.16 -0.80
N LEU A 67 -12.59 -3.18 0.18
CA LEU A 67 -13.50 -4.28 0.47
C LEU A 67 -14.89 -3.87 0.00
N LYS A 68 -15.46 -4.63 -0.92
CA LYS A 68 -16.82 -4.38 -1.47
C LYS A 68 -17.74 -5.55 -1.20
N ASP A 69 -19.02 -5.26 -0.97
CA ASP A 69 -20.06 -6.28 -0.97
C ASP A 69 -20.37 -6.76 -2.40
N GLU A 70 -21.30 -7.71 -2.53
CA GLU A 70 -21.71 -8.26 -3.83
C GLU A 70 -22.40 -7.25 -4.74
N ASN A 71 -23.04 -6.24 -4.17
CA ASN A 71 -23.69 -5.17 -4.91
C ASN A 71 -22.68 -4.10 -5.38
N GLY A 72 -21.39 -4.28 -5.04
CA GLY A 72 -20.33 -3.33 -5.34
C GLY A 72 -20.25 -2.15 -4.38
N THR A 73 -21.04 -2.16 -3.29
CA THR A 73 -21.00 -1.13 -2.25
C THR A 73 -19.67 -1.23 -1.52
N LEU A 74 -19.00 -0.09 -1.34
CA LEU A 74 -17.80 -0.02 -0.53
C LEU A 74 -18.15 -0.32 0.94
N LEU A 75 -17.55 -1.36 1.50
CA LEU A 75 -17.63 -1.65 2.93
C LEU A 75 -16.45 -1.00 3.65
N GLN A 76 -15.27 -1.01 3.02
CA GLN A 76 -14.07 -0.42 3.58
C GLN A 76 -13.07 -0.04 2.48
N ALA A 77 -12.32 1.05 2.70
CA ALA A 77 -11.07 1.33 1.99
C ALA A 77 -9.93 1.57 2.98
N LEU A 78 -8.75 1.05 2.63
CA LEU A 78 -7.47 1.28 3.33
C LEU A 78 -6.53 1.98 2.35
N ILE A 79 -6.29 3.27 2.57
CA ILE A 79 -5.57 4.15 1.65
C ILE A 79 -4.29 4.63 2.34
N PRO A 80 -3.10 4.13 1.95
CA PRO A 80 -1.84 4.55 2.53
C PRO A 80 -1.58 6.05 2.31
N ILE A 81 -1.14 6.73 3.38
CA ILE A 81 -0.65 8.12 3.35
C ILE A 81 0.84 8.20 3.71
N SER A 82 1.41 7.09 4.18
CA SER A 82 2.85 6.92 4.43
C SER A 82 3.22 5.43 4.42
N GLU A 83 4.45 5.11 4.82
CA GLU A 83 4.86 3.71 5.02
C GLU A 83 4.27 3.09 6.31
N VAL A 84 3.74 3.89 7.24
CA VAL A 84 3.31 3.44 8.58
C VAL A 84 1.88 3.81 8.97
N MET A 85 1.25 4.77 8.28
CA MET A 85 -0.13 5.21 8.53
C MET A 85 -0.97 5.12 7.24
N GLN A 86 -2.27 4.86 7.43
CA GLN A 86 -3.26 4.80 6.36
C GLN A 86 -4.59 5.43 6.80
N ILE A 87 -5.32 5.95 5.83
CA ILE A 87 -6.73 6.31 5.98
C ILE A 87 -7.55 5.02 5.97
N HIS A 88 -8.43 4.89 6.95
CA HIS A 88 -9.45 3.86 7.03
C HIS A 88 -10.82 4.52 6.83
N LEU A 89 -11.40 4.28 5.66
CA LEU A 89 -12.77 4.68 5.36
C LEU A 89 -13.65 3.44 5.53
N SER A 90 -14.61 3.44 6.44
CA SER A 90 -15.44 2.26 6.72
C SER A 90 -16.92 2.58 6.78
N LYS A 91 -17.76 1.67 6.28
CA LYS A 91 -19.21 1.81 6.38
C LYS A 91 -19.66 1.46 7.80
N ALA A 92 -20.35 2.37 8.46
CA ALA A 92 -20.90 2.13 9.79
C ALA A 92 -21.94 0.99 9.74
N LYS A 93 -21.92 0.10 10.74
CA LYS A 93 -22.84 -1.05 10.79
C LYS A 93 -24.29 -0.64 11.08
N THR A 94 -24.49 0.46 11.78
CA THR A 94 -25.78 0.88 12.33
C THR A 94 -26.39 2.09 11.61
N ALA A 95 -25.64 2.74 10.73
CA ALA A 95 -26.08 3.89 9.95
C ALA A 95 -25.55 3.77 8.53
N ASN A 96 -26.28 4.26 7.53
CA ASN A 96 -25.79 4.34 6.15
C ASN A 96 -24.80 5.52 5.98
N LYS A 97 -23.86 5.63 6.91
CA LYS A 97 -22.79 6.64 6.99
C LYS A 97 -21.44 5.96 6.91
N TYR A 98 -20.44 6.71 6.46
CA TYR A 98 -19.05 6.26 6.48
C TYR A 98 -18.29 6.97 7.58
N LEU A 99 -17.34 6.25 8.18
CA LEU A 99 -16.43 6.73 9.20
C LEU A 99 -15.05 6.89 8.57
N PHE A 100 -14.39 8.00 8.89
CA PHE A 100 -13.03 8.29 8.50
C PHE A 100 -12.13 8.24 9.73
N GLU A 101 -11.07 7.47 9.67
CA GLU A 101 -10.04 7.41 10.71
C GLU A 101 -8.65 7.30 10.07
N ILE A 102 -7.61 7.79 10.74
CA ILE A 102 -6.22 7.54 10.37
C ILE A 102 -5.65 6.52 11.35
N ILE A 103 -5.27 5.35 10.84
CA ILE A 103 -4.80 4.22 11.66
C ILE A 103 -3.41 3.75 11.23
N PRO A 104 -2.64 3.10 12.11
CA PRO A 104 -1.38 2.47 11.72
C PRO A 104 -1.60 1.34 10.69
N ILE A 105 -0.62 1.17 9.81
CA ILE A 105 -0.51 -0.01 8.95
C ILE A 105 0.07 -1.15 9.79
N VAL A 106 -0.55 -2.31 9.76
CA VAL A 106 0.03 -3.54 10.33
C VAL A 106 0.96 -4.13 9.28
N TYR A 107 2.25 -4.20 9.59
CA TYR A 107 3.28 -4.77 8.74
C TYR A 107 4.29 -5.55 9.56
N GLU A 108 4.96 -6.48 8.89
CA GLU A 108 6.11 -7.20 9.44
C GLU A 108 7.39 -6.58 8.88
N THR A 109 8.41 -6.45 9.74
CA THR A 109 9.74 -5.99 9.34
C THR A 109 10.72 -7.11 9.50
N ASP A 110 11.36 -7.48 8.40
CA ASP A 110 12.46 -8.44 8.40
C ASP A 110 13.78 -7.69 8.19
N GLU A 111 14.76 -7.99 9.04
CA GLU A 111 16.12 -7.50 8.89
C GLU A 111 16.97 -8.51 8.11
N TYR A 112 17.68 -8.01 7.11
CA TYR A 112 18.58 -8.81 6.27
C TYR A 112 19.97 -8.19 6.27
N PHE A 113 20.99 -9.04 6.36
CA PHE A 113 22.38 -8.65 6.19
C PHE A 113 22.90 -9.17 4.86
N GLY A 114 23.61 -8.33 4.12
CA GLY A 114 24.14 -8.68 2.81
C GLY A 114 25.58 -8.20 2.70
N LYS A 115 26.48 -9.12 2.36
CA LYS A 115 27.87 -8.81 2.09
C LYS A 115 28.09 -8.72 0.59
N ILE A 116 28.70 -7.64 0.13
CA ILE A 116 28.94 -7.38 -1.28
C ILE A 116 30.44 -7.29 -1.50
N THR A 117 30.98 -8.22 -2.29
CA THR A 117 32.35 -8.15 -2.77
C THR A 117 32.39 -7.37 -4.08
N LEU A 118 33.17 -6.30 -4.10
CA LEU A 118 33.28 -5.43 -5.26
C LEU A 118 34.06 -6.13 -6.38
N SER A 119 33.48 -6.14 -7.58
CA SER A 119 34.16 -6.56 -8.81
C SER A 119 34.19 -5.48 -9.88
N ASN A 120 33.15 -4.65 -9.96
CA ASN A 120 33.01 -3.61 -10.98
C ASN A 120 32.66 -2.26 -10.35
N ASN A 121 31.46 -2.13 -9.79
CA ASN A 121 31.01 -0.91 -9.12
C ASN A 121 29.90 -1.22 -8.11
N PRO A 122 29.71 -0.38 -7.08
CA PRO A 122 28.76 -0.66 -6.03
C PRO A 122 27.33 -0.92 -6.52
N TYR A 123 26.87 -0.21 -7.56
CA TYR A 123 25.51 -0.43 -8.08
C TYR A 123 25.34 -1.80 -8.72
N SER A 124 26.19 -2.16 -9.68
CA SER A 124 26.05 -3.43 -10.41
C SER A 124 26.25 -4.63 -9.48
N ASP A 125 27.21 -4.54 -8.57
CA ASP A 125 27.57 -5.67 -7.73
C ASP A 125 26.51 -5.90 -6.65
N THR A 126 25.92 -4.83 -6.11
CA THR A 126 24.73 -4.95 -5.24
C THR A 126 23.54 -5.54 -5.99
N LEU A 127 23.28 -5.07 -7.21
CA LEU A 127 22.14 -5.56 -7.99
C LEU A 127 22.29 -7.05 -8.32
N ASN A 128 23.51 -7.50 -8.62
CA ASN A 128 23.80 -8.90 -8.90
C ASN A 128 23.73 -9.78 -7.65
N THR A 129 24.06 -9.24 -6.47
CA THR A 129 24.10 -10.01 -5.21
C THR A 129 22.74 -10.05 -4.51
N VAL A 130 22.07 -8.90 -4.40
CA VAL A 130 20.82 -8.74 -3.63
C VAL A 130 19.59 -8.85 -4.52
N HIS A 131 19.76 -8.80 -5.86
CA HIS A 131 18.67 -8.83 -6.84
C HIS A 131 17.59 -7.76 -6.63
N ASN A 132 17.92 -6.66 -5.96
CA ASN A 132 16.99 -5.58 -5.64
C ASN A 132 17.52 -4.22 -6.12
N LYS A 133 16.85 -3.66 -7.14
CA LYS A 133 17.22 -2.36 -7.74
C LYS A 133 17.13 -1.19 -6.75
N LYS A 134 16.20 -1.21 -5.79
CA LYS A 134 16.03 -0.14 -4.78
C LYS A 134 17.21 -0.15 -3.82
N VAL A 135 17.63 -1.34 -3.35
CA VAL A 135 18.81 -1.51 -2.51
C VAL A 135 20.08 -1.08 -3.24
N ALA A 136 20.29 -1.57 -4.47
CA ALA A 136 21.46 -1.20 -5.28
C ALA A 136 21.58 0.31 -5.51
N ARG A 137 20.46 0.97 -5.84
CA ARG A 137 20.42 2.43 -6.01
C ARG A 137 20.75 3.15 -4.71
N ARG A 138 20.09 2.78 -3.60
CA ARG A 138 20.32 3.40 -2.29
C ARG A 138 21.78 3.26 -1.84
N LEU A 139 22.36 2.05 -1.93
CA LEU A 139 23.75 1.83 -1.56
C LEU A 139 24.70 2.67 -2.43
N SER A 140 24.56 2.61 -3.75
CA SER A 140 25.40 3.40 -4.66
C SER A 140 25.31 4.92 -4.39
N SER A 141 24.13 5.40 -3.99
CA SER A 141 23.90 6.81 -3.67
C SER A 141 24.51 7.19 -2.33
N ALA A 142 24.46 6.31 -1.33
CA ALA A 142 25.06 6.53 -0.03
C ALA A 142 26.59 6.61 -0.11
N LEU A 143 27.20 5.80 -0.99
CA LEU A 143 28.66 5.80 -1.19
C LEU A 143 29.14 6.94 -2.10
N LYS A 144 28.25 7.51 -2.91
CA LYS A 144 28.58 8.59 -3.84
C LYS A 144 29.00 9.84 -3.08
N GLY A 145 30.27 10.23 -3.22
CA GLY A 145 30.84 11.41 -2.59
C GLY A 145 31.45 11.16 -1.21
N VAL A 146 31.14 10.03 -0.58
CA VAL A 146 31.79 9.57 0.67
C VAL A 146 33.06 8.80 0.33
N ILE A 147 32.99 7.93 -0.69
CA ILE A 147 34.13 7.16 -1.17
C ILE A 147 34.57 7.68 -2.52
N ASN A 148 35.88 7.88 -2.68
CA ASN A 148 36.45 8.12 -3.99
C ASN A 148 36.41 6.81 -4.79
N GLY A 149 35.48 6.70 -5.73
CA GLY A 149 35.30 5.48 -6.54
C GLY A 149 36.56 5.03 -7.30
N LYS A 150 37.57 5.90 -7.47
CA LYS A 150 38.88 5.54 -8.04
C LYS A 150 39.78 4.74 -7.09
N LYS A 151 39.45 4.74 -5.79
CA LYS A 151 40.19 4.01 -4.73
C LYS A 151 39.56 2.67 -4.40
N LEU A 152 38.41 2.35 -5.00
CA LEU A 152 37.76 1.07 -4.85
C LEU A 152 38.44 0.04 -5.75
N HIS A 153 38.86 -1.08 -5.18
CA HIS A 153 39.54 -2.16 -5.87
C HIS A 153 38.67 -3.42 -5.91
N LYS A 154 38.92 -4.26 -6.92
CA LYS A 154 38.30 -5.58 -6.98
C LYS A 154 38.70 -6.40 -5.75
N GLY A 155 37.72 -6.96 -5.06
CA GLY A 155 37.88 -7.70 -3.81
C GLY A 155 37.57 -6.88 -2.56
N ASP A 156 37.40 -5.55 -2.66
CA ASP A 156 36.93 -4.74 -1.53
C ASP A 156 35.53 -5.21 -1.09
N GLU A 157 35.27 -5.17 0.22
CA GLU A 157 34.03 -5.66 0.79
C GLU A 157 33.18 -4.49 1.31
N ILE A 158 31.88 -4.60 1.13
CA ILE A 158 30.87 -3.69 1.69
C ILE A 158 29.89 -4.55 2.48
N ASP A 159 29.78 -4.28 3.78
CA ASP A 159 28.98 -4.99 4.79
C ASP A 159 28.08 -4.04 5.59
#